data_AF-A0A2V9XER7-F1
#
_entry.id   AF-A0A2V9XER7-F1
#
_cell.length_a   1.000
_cell.length_b   1.000
_cell.length_c   1.000
_cell.angle_alpha   90.00
_cell.angle_beta   90.00
_cell.angle_gamma   90.00
#
_symmetry.space_group_name_H-M   'P 1'
#
loop_
_entity.id
_entity.type
_entity.pdbx_description
1 polymer ?
#
loop_
_entity_poly.entity_id
_entity_poly.type
_entity_poly.pdbx_seq_one_letter_code
_entity_poly.pdbx_strand_id
1 'polypeptide(L)' 'MARGWESKSVEAQMEAAAEITLPRKTPLSPEAVATLHRKDGLLLSRKHVLQQLQASHNPRHRQMLEQALADIDHQLEKLV' A
#
# COMPACT_ATOMS: atom_id res chain seq x y z
N MET A 1 -19.73 -17.17 3.71
CA MET A 1 -18.33 -17.22 4.18
C MET A 1 -17.35 -17.47 3.02
N ALA A 2 -17.42 -16.65 1.97
CA ALA A 2 -16.33 -16.48 1.02
C ALA A 2 -15.90 -15.03 1.21
N ARG A 3 -14.84 -14.82 2.00
CA ARG A 3 -14.36 -13.48 2.33
C ARG A 3 -13.97 -12.81 1.01
N GLY A 4 -14.71 -11.75 0.72
CA GLY A 4 -14.79 -11.11 -0.57
C GLY A 4 -13.41 -10.77 -1.10
N TRP A 5 -13.22 -11.11 -2.36
CA TRP A 5 -12.26 -10.49 -3.25
C TRP A 5 -12.62 -9.01 -3.38
N GLU A 6 -12.27 -8.21 -2.37
CA GLU A 6 -12.46 -6.76 -2.35
C GLU A 6 -11.29 -6.02 -3.03
N SER A 7 -10.71 -6.60 -4.09
CA SER A 7 -9.91 -5.89 -5.11
C SER A 7 -10.76 -4.93 -5.96
N LYS A 8 -11.82 -4.35 -5.40
CA LYS A 8 -12.80 -3.53 -6.12
C LYS A 8 -12.79 -2.06 -5.67
N SER A 9 -11.66 -1.54 -5.20
CA SER A 9 -11.56 -0.12 -4.83
C SER A 9 -10.13 0.44 -4.92
N VAL A 10 -9.45 0.27 -6.06
CA VAL A 10 -8.16 0.97 -6.31
C VAL A 10 -8.20 1.91 -7.51
N GLU A 11 -9.28 1.93 -8.31
CA GLU A 11 -9.32 2.76 -9.54
C GLU A 11 -10.29 3.96 -9.50
N ALA A 12 -10.89 4.31 -8.35
CA ALA A 12 -12.06 5.20 -8.32
C ALA A 12 -12.00 6.42 -7.40
N GLN A 13 -10.83 6.95 -7.04
CA GLN A 13 -10.76 8.18 -6.23
C GLN A 13 -9.61 9.14 -6.60
N MET A 14 -9.42 9.44 -7.88
CA MET A 14 -8.49 10.52 -8.29
C MET A 14 -9.17 11.75 -8.91
N GLU A 15 -10.50 11.80 -9.01
CA GLU A 15 -11.19 12.90 -9.71
C GLU A 15 -11.70 14.04 -8.81
N ALA A 16 -11.54 13.98 -7.49
CA ALA A 16 -12.17 14.94 -6.56
C ALA A 16 -11.23 15.93 -5.85
N ALA A 17 -9.95 16.00 -6.23
CA ALA A 17 -8.96 16.85 -5.54
C ALA A 17 -8.65 18.18 -6.26
N ALA A 18 -9.53 18.65 -7.16
CA ALA A 18 -9.29 19.86 -7.95
C ALA A 18 -9.86 21.16 -7.35
N GLU A 19 -10.69 21.13 -6.30
CA GLU A 19 -11.52 22.30 -5.93
C GLU A 19 -11.39 22.79 -4.48
N ILE A 20 -10.22 22.70 -3.83
CA ILE A 20 -10.03 23.36 -2.53
C ILE A 20 -8.81 24.28 -2.54
N THR A 21 -9.07 25.49 -3.06
CA THR A 21 -8.48 26.79 -2.74
C THR A 21 -7.50 26.82 -1.56
N LEU A 22 -6.19 26.67 -1.81
CA LEU A 22 -5.09 27.09 -0.91
C LEU A 22 -3.80 27.34 -1.73
N PRO A 23 -2.89 28.25 -1.29
CA PRO A 23 -1.90 28.87 -2.15
C PRO A 23 -0.84 27.88 -2.64
N ARG A 24 -0.86 27.63 -3.96
CA ARG A 24 0.25 27.16 -4.81
C ARG A 24 1.22 26.20 -4.11
N LYS A 25 0.72 25.06 -3.62
CA LYS A 25 1.55 23.86 -3.59
C LYS A 25 1.79 23.50 -5.05
N THR A 26 3.05 23.53 -5.45
CA THR A 26 3.53 23.07 -6.76
C THR A 26 2.72 21.85 -7.18
N PRO A 27 2.12 21.82 -8.39
CA PRO A 27 1.44 20.62 -8.84
C PRO A 27 2.43 19.47 -8.68
N LEU A 28 2.08 18.48 -7.87
CA LEU A 28 2.88 17.28 -7.71
C LEU A 28 3.15 16.77 -9.12
N SER A 29 4.43 16.75 -9.53
CA SER A 29 4.82 16.18 -10.81
C SER A 29 4.17 14.79 -10.93
N PRO A 30 3.70 14.37 -12.11
CA PRO A 30 3.16 13.02 -12.30
C PRO A 30 4.08 11.92 -11.74
N GLU A 31 5.39 12.15 -11.72
CA GLU A 31 6.37 11.25 -11.08
C GLU A 31 6.26 11.22 -9.54
N ALA A 32 5.97 12.35 -8.90
CA ALA A 32 5.73 12.44 -7.46
C ALA A 32 4.41 11.75 -7.06
N VAL A 33 3.39 11.83 -7.92
CA VAL A 33 2.12 11.12 -7.72
C VAL A 33 2.33 9.61 -7.85
N ALA A 34 3.06 9.16 -8.89
CA ALA A 34 3.35 7.74 -9.09
C ALA A 34 4.16 7.11 -7.95
N THR A 35 5.13 7.85 -7.39
CA THR A 35 5.92 7.40 -6.23
C THR A 35 5.08 7.30 -4.96
N LEU A 36 4.18 8.26 -4.71
CA LEU A 36 3.21 8.18 -3.62
C LEU A 36 2.28 6.97 -3.75
N HIS A 37 1.71 6.73 -4.93
CA HIS A 37 0.86 5.55 -5.16
C HIS A 37 1.59 4.23 -4.95
N ARG A 38 2.85 4.12 -5.40
CA ARG A 38 3.68 2.94 -5.14
C ARG A 38 3.91 2.74 -3.65
N LYS A 39 4.25 3.81 -2.93
CA LYS A 39 4.44 3.77 -1.48
C LYS A 39 3.17 3.34 -0.76
N ASP A 40 2.02 3.90 -1.12
CA ASP A 40 0.73 3.55 -0.51
C ASP A 40 0.36 2.08 -0.76
N GLY A 41 0.60 1.57 -1.97
CA GLY A 41 0.41 0.16 -2.30
C GLY A 41 1.29 -0.78 -1.46
N LEU A 42 2.55 -0.41 -1.24
CA LEU A 42 3.46 -1.18 -0.38
C LEU A 42 3.07 -1.09 1.10
N LEU A 43 2.64 0.07 1.60
CA LEU A 43 2.14 0.22 2.96
C LEU A 43 0.87 -0.62 3.20
N LEU A 44 -0.03 -0.70 2.22
CA LEU A 44 -1.21 -1.55 2.29
C LEU A 44 -0.82 -3.03 2.34
N SER A 45 0.09 -3.44 1.47
CA SER A 45 0.63 -4.81 1.43
C SER A 45 1.28 -5.19 2.76
N ARG A 46 2.09 -4.29 3.35
CA ARG A 46 2.71 -4.46 4.66
C ARG A 46 1.68 -4.72 5.75
N LYS A 47 0.62 -3.90 5.81
CA LYS A 47 -0.49 -4.07 6.77
C LYS A 47 -1.18 -5.43 6.60
N HIS A 48 -1.40 -5.84 5.36
CA HIS A 48 -2.03 -7.13 5.05
C HIS A 48 -1.18 -8.31 5.54
N VAL A 49 0.12 -8.31 5.24
CA VAL A 49 1.05 -9.37 5.69
C VAL A 49 1.12 -9.43 7.21
N LEU A 50 1.14 -8.29 7.91
CA LEU A 50 1.09 -8.25 9.38
C LEU A 50 -0.21 -8.85 9.94
N GLN A 51 -1.36 -8.57 9.33
CA GLN A 51 -2.63 -9.19 9.73
C GLN A 51 -2.62 -10.71 9.49
N GLN A 52 -2.06 -11.17 8.37
CA GLN A 52 -1.89 -12.60 8.11
C GLN A 52 -0.94 -13.26 9.10
N LEU A 53 0.14 -12.59 9.51
CA LEU A 53 1.06 -13.07 10.55
C LEU A 53 0.39 -13.24 11.91
N GLN A 54 -0.51 -12.31 12.25
CA GLN A 54 -1.29 -12.38 13.49
C GLN A 54 -2.31 -13.53 13.47
N ALA A 55 -2.93 -13.79 12.32
CA ALA A 55 -3.92 -14.86 12.16
C ALA A 55 -3.30 -16.24 11.86
N SER A 56 -2.03 -16.30 11.44
CA SER A 56 -1.36 -17.54 11.06
C SER A 56 -0.78 -18.27 12.27
N HIS A 57 -1.27 -19.48 12.51
CA HIS A 57 -0.75 -20.39 13.54
C HIS A 57 0.27 -21.39 12.98
N ASN A 58 0.45 -21.44 11.66
CA ASN A 58 1.37 -22.37 11.01
C ASN A 58 2.78 -21.76 10.92
N PRO A 59 3.80 -22.38 11.53
CA PRO A 59 5.15 -21.81 11.60
C PRO A 59 5.79 -21.66 10.22
N ARG A 60 5.58 -22.60 9.28
CA ARG A 60 6.12 -22.51 7.92
C ARG A 60 5.48 -21.36 7.14
N HIS A 61 4.17 -21.18 7.29
CA HIS A 61 3.46 -20.07 6.65
C HIS A 61 3.89 -18.73 7.24
N ARG A 62 4.09 -18.68 8.57
CA ARG A 62 4.58 -17.49 9.25
C ARG A 62 5.97 -17.07 8.74
N GLN A 63 6.90 -18.01 8.58
CA GLN A 63 8.23 -17.72 8.00
C GLN A 63 8.13 -17.13 6.58
N MET A 64 7.25 -17.67 5.75
CA MET A 64 7.02 -17.13 4.40
C MET A 64 6.50 -15.68 4.44
N LEU A 65 5.58 -15.38 5.35
CA LEU A 65 5.04 -14.05 5.54
C LEU A 65 6.06 -13.08 6.14
N GLU A 66 6.92 -13.53 7.04
CA GLU A 66 8.04 -12.74 7.57
C GLU A 66 9.04 -12.36 6.48
N GLN A 67 9.36 -13.30 5.57
CA GLN A 67 10.20 -13.00 4.40
C GLN A 67 9.55 -11.99 3.46
N ALA A 68 8.26 -12.18 3.15
CA ALA A 68 7.50 -11.24 2.32
C ALA A 68 7.43 -9.84 2.95
N LEU A 69 7.31 -9.76 4.28
CA LEU A 69 7.33 -8.49 5.01
C LEU A 69 8.68 -7.78 4.86
N ALA A 70 9.79 -8.51 4.99
CA ALA A 70 11.13 -7.96 4.82
C ALA A 70 11.36 -7.41 3.40
N ASP A 71 10.87 -8.11 2.38
CA ASP A 71 10.95 -7.66 1.00
C ASP A 71 10.14 -6.37 0.74
N ILE A 72 8.96 -6.26 1.34
CA ILE A 72 8.12 -5.05 1.28
C ILE A 72 8.80 -3.88 2.00
N ASP A 73 9.35 -4.11 3.18
CA ASP A 73 10.05 -3.08 3.96
C ASP A 73 11.30 -2.58 3.20
N HIS A 74 12.07 -3.46 2.57
CA HIS A 74 13.20 -3.06 1.73
C HIS A 74 12.77 -2.27 0.47
N GLN A 75 11.61 -2.57 -0.12
CA GLN A 75 11.06 -1.77 -1.22
C GLN A 75 10.62 -0.38 -0.74
N LEU A 76 10.06 -0.29 0.47
CA LEU A 76 9.69 0.98 1.09
C LEU A 76 10.93 1.84 1.38
N GLU A 77 12.01 1.25 1.92
CA GLU A 77 13.27 1.96 2.17
C GLU A 77 13.88 2.53 0.88
N LYS A 78 13.76 1.83 -0.25
CA LYS A 78 14.24 2.30 -1.55
C LYS A 78 13.42 3.45 -2.15
N LEU A 79 12.21 3.66 -1.67
CA LEU A 79 11.28 4.70 -2.15
C LEU A 79 11.28 5.95 -1.28
N VAL A 80 11.98 5.95 -0.14
CA VAL A 80 12.14 7.08 0.80
C VAL A 80 13.50 7.72 0.60
#